data_AF-A0A925RFP7-F1
#
_entry.id   AF-A0A925RFP7-F1
#
_cell.length_a   1.000
_cell.length_b   1.000
_cell.length_c   1.000
_cell.angle_alpha   90.00
_cell.angle_beta   90.00
_cell.angle_gamma   90.00
#
_symmetry.space_group_name_H-M   'P 1'
#
loop_
_entity.id
_entity.type
_entity.pdbx_description
1 polymer ?
#
loop_
_entity_poly.entity_id
_entity_poly.type
_entity_poly.pdbx_seq_one_letter_code
_entity_poly.pdbx_strand_id
1 'polypeptide(L)'
;RRVTTSVINEVLEEAVGWHSPPTTRQGRQGKIYYGTQVSSRPPAIALFVNDPALFNDNYRRYIEGQFRKSLGFVGTPLRLLWRGKKTREVDRDRVTANRATR
;
A
#
# COMPACT_ATOMS: atom_id res chain seq x y z
N ARG A 1 -11.03 14.66 -8.95
CA ARG A 1 -10.27 14.32 -10.18
C ARG A 1 -9.82 12.86 -10.08
N ARG A 2 -9.74 12.13 -11.20
CA ARG A 2 -9.14 10.79 -11.25
C ARG A 2 -7.68 10.92 -11.69
N VAL A 3 -6.79 10.19 -11.03
CA VAL A 3 -5.37 10.07 -11.30
C VAL A 3 -5.12 8.65 -11.82
N THR A 4 -4.22 8.52 -12.79
CA THR A 4 -3.87 7.22 -13.37
C THR A 4 -3.09 6.39 -12.34
N THR A 5 -3.21 5.07 -12.46
CA THR A 5 -2.49 4.13 -11.59
C THR A 5 -0.98 4.31 -11.70
N SER A 6 -0.46 4.60 -12.90
CA SER A 6 0.98 4.83 -13.13
C SER A 6 1.50 6.01 -12.30
N VAL A 7 0.85 7.17 -12.38
CA VAL A 7 1.25 8.36 -11.61
C VAL A 7 1.17 8.12 -10.10
N ILE A 8 0.17 7.36 -9.64
CA ILE A 8 0.08 6.97 -8.22
C ILE A 8 1.28 6.10 -7.82
N ASN A 9 1.67 5.15 -8.66
CA ASN A 9 2.80 4.27 -8.36
C ASN A 9 4.15 4.99 -8.45
N GLU A 10 4.33 5.94 -9.37
CA GLU A 10 5.54 6.79 -9.43
C GLU A 10 5.74 7.56 -8.13
N VAL A 11 4.69 8.24 -7.63
CA VAL A 11 4.73 8.95 -6.34
C VAL A 11 4.98 8.00 -5.18
N LEU A 12 4.40 6.79 -5.23
CA LEU A 12 4.58 5.78 -4.20
C LEU A 12 6.01 5.26 -4.16
N GLU A 13 6.61 4.98 -5.32
CA GLU A 13 8.00 4.53 -5.45
C GLU A 13 8.97 5.57 -4.92
N GLU A 14 8.76 6.84 -5.28
CA GLU A 14 9.56 7.96 -4.75
C GLU A 14 9.43 8.05 -3.22
N ALA A 15 8.21 8.01 -2.69
CA ALA A 15 7.96 8.07 -1.25
C ALA A 15 8.62 6.89 -0.49
N VAL A 16 8.52 5.68 -1.03
CA VAL A 16 9.15 4.49 -0.45
C VAL A 16 10.68 4.57 -0.53
N GLY A 17 11.23 5.14 -1.61
CA GLY A 17 12.66 5.37 -1.78
C GLY A 17 13.23 6.36 -0.76
N TRP A 18 12.48 7.41 -0.45
CA TRP A 18 12.86 8.38 0.59
C TRP A 18 12.67 7.87 2.01
N HIS A 19 11.58 7.14 2.27
CA HIS A 19 11.31 6.57 3.58
C HIS A 19 10.81 5.13 3.45
N SER A 20 11.71 4.20 3.74
CA SER A 20 11.42 2.77 3.74
C SER A 20 10.28 2.40 4.69
N PRO A 21 9.40 1.45 4.30
CA PRO A 21 8.37 0.90 5.17
C PRO A 21 8.95 0.33 6.48
N PRO A 22 8.17 0.34 7.58
CA PRO A 22 8.62 -0.16 8.87
C PRO A 22 9.01 -1.65 8.81
N THR A 23 10.01 -2.01 9.61
CA THR A 23 10.43 -3.39 9.85
C THR A 23 10.13 -3.74 11.31
N THR A 24 9.49 -4.88 11.55
CA THR A 24 9.25 -5.36 12.92
C THR A 24 10.56 -5.78 13.58
N ARG A 25 10.55 -5.91 14.91
CA ARG A 25 11.68 -6.47 15.68
C ARG A 25 12.10 -7.88 15.20
N GLN A 26 11.17 -8.63 14.60
CA GLN A 26 11.39 -9.97 14.06
C GLN A 26 11.89 -9.95 12.59
N GLY A 27 12.22 -8.78 12.03
CA GLY A 27 12.76 -8.65 10.68
C GLY A 27 11.70 -8.63 9.56
N ARG A 28 10.41 -8.59 9.88
CA ARG A 28 9.35 -8.56 8.87
C ARG A 28 9.11 -7.12 8.41
N GLN A 29 9.49 -6.82 7.16
CA GLN A 29 9.32 -5.49 6.57
C GLN A 29 7.95 -5.32 5.91
N GLY A 30 7.36 -4.14 6.06
CA GLY A 30 6.20 -3.70 5.28
C GLY A 30 6.53 -3.67 3.79
N LYS A 31 5.65 -4.18 2.94
CA LYS A 31 5.79 -4.11 1.49
C LYS A 31 4.53 -3.52 0.90
N ILE A 32 4.67 -2.45 0.14
CA ILE A 32 3.59 -1.87 -0.68
C ILE A 32 3.83 -2.32 -2.10
N TYR A 33 2.85 -3.02 -2.69
CA TYR A 33 2.97 -3.60 -4.02
C TYR A 33 2.60 -2.59 -5.10
N TYR A 34 1.46 -1.92 -4.92
CA TYR A 34 0.97 -0.89 -5.83
C TYR A 34 -0.18 -0.13 -5.16
N GLY A 35 -0.52 1.02 -5.74
CA GLY A 35 -1.68 1.82 -5.39
C GLY A 35 -2.60 2.09 -6.57
N THR A 36 -3.90 2.26 -6.32
CA THR A 36 -4.85 2.73 -7.33
C THR A 36 -5.93 3.61 -6.73
N GLN A 37 -6.45 4.56 -7.50
CA GLN A 37 -7.57 5.38 -7.06
C GLN A 37 -8.91 4.65 -7.25
N VAL A 38 -9.62 4.46 -6.15
CA VAL A 38 -10.91 3.75 -6.10
C VAL A 38 -12.12 4.68 -6.03
N SER A 39 -11.94 5.91 -5.55
CA SER A 39 -13.00 6.94 -5.54
C SER A 39 -12.44 8.33 -5.84
N SER A 40 -13.29 9.20 -6.39
CA SER A 40 -12.92 10.55 -6.81
C SER A 40 -13.47 11.68 -5.92
N ARG A 41 -14.55 11.45 -5.18
CA ARG A 41 -15.24 12.45 -4.35
C ARG A 41 -15.81 11.79 -3.08
N PRO A 42 -15.05 11.75 -1.96
CA PRO A 42 -13.67 12.22 -1.79
C PRO A 42 -12.64 11.29 -2.48
N PRO A 43 -11.45 11.80 -2.84
CA PRO A 43 -10.36 10.97 -3.34
C PRO A 43 -10.00 9.85 -2.36
N ALA A 44 -10.05 8.61 -2.84
CA ALA A 44 -9.62 7.44 -2.09
C ALA A 44 -8.63 6.62 -2.90
N ILE A 45 -7.46 6.34 -2.32
CA ILE A 45 -6.42 5.50 -2.92
C ILE A 45 -6.34 4.22 -2.10
N ALA A 46 -6.48 3.08 -2.77
CA ALA A 46 -6.23 1.77 -2.17
C ALA A 46 -4.77 1.37 -2.42
N LEU A 47 -4.05 1.09 -1.33
CA LEU A 47 -2.69 0.57 -1.36
C LEU A 47 -2.75 -0.92 -1.03
N PHE A 48 -2.22 -1.73 -1.94
CA PHE A 48 -2.13 -3.17 -1.74
C PHE A 48 -0.79 -3.50 -1.09
N VAL A 49 -0.85 -4.14 0.07
CA VAL A 49 0.30 -4.38 0.92
C VAL A 49 0.38 -5.84 1.34
N ASN A 50 1.53 -6.25 1.84
CA ASN A 50 1.69 -7.58 2.44
C ASN A 50 0.81 -7.73 3.69
N ASP A 51 0.93 -6.80 4.64
CA ASP A 51 0.15 -6.78 5.87
C ASP A 51 -0.08 -5.34 6.34
N PRO A 52 -1.34 -4.86 6.39
CA PRO A 52 -1.68 -3.53 6.86
C PRO A 52 -1.18 -3.23 8.28
N ALA A 53 -1.09 -4.23 9.16
CA ALA A 53 -0.68 -4.03 10.55
C ALA A 53 0.79 -3.59 10.68
N LEU A 54 1.62 -3.81 9.66
CA LEU A 54 3.03 -3.40 9.64
C LEU A 54 3.22 -1.88 9.46
N PHE A 55 2.18 -1.19 8.98
CA PHE A 55 2.25 0.24 8.69
C PHE A 55 1.59 1.00 9.84
N ASN A 56 2.40 1.56 10.73
CA ASN A 56 1.91 2.37 11.84
C ASN A 56 1.32 3.71 11.36
N ASP A 57 0.61 4.43 12.24
CA ASP A 57 -0.06 5.68 11.88
C ASP A 57 0.90 6.76 11.36
N ASN A 58 2.12 6.82 11.89
CA ASN A 58 3.13 7.78 11.44
C ASN A 58 3.50 7.53 9.97
N TYR A 59 3.76 6.29 9.58
CA TYR A 59 4.07 5.94 8.21
C TYR A 59 2.86 6.12 7.28
N ARG A 60 1.65 5.80 7.77
CA ARG A 60 0.42 6.04 7.02
C ARG A 60 0.19 7.52 6.72
N ARG A 61 0.41 8.39 7.72
CA ARG A 61 0.33 9.86 7.58
C ARG A 61 1.41 10.40 6.66
N TYR A 62 2.62 9.84 6.72
CA TYR A 62 3.71 10.17 5.80
C TYR A 62 3.29 9.93 4.34
N ILE A 63 2.81 8.72 4.02
CA ILE A 63 2.36 8.38 2.66
C ILE A 63 1.16 9.24 2.23
N GLU A 64 0.21 9.49 3.12
CA GLU A 64 -0.91 10.41 2.84
C GLU A 64 -0.41 11.82 2.50
N GLY A 65 0.59 12.30 3.25
CA GLY A 65 1.24 13.58 3.01
C GLY A 65 1.91 13.65 1.64
N GLN A 66 2.63 12.60 1.23
CA GLN A 66 3.26 12.53 -0.10
C GLN A 66 2.22 12.58 -1.22
N PHE A 67 1.17 11.76 -1.13
CA PHE A 67 0.09 11.83 -2.13
C PHE A 67 -0.61 13.18 -2.16
N ARG A 68 -0.86 13.80 -1.00
CA ARG A 68 -1.51 15.12 -0.95
C ARG A 68 -0.64 16.18 -1.63
N LYS A 69 0.67 16.18 -1.37
CA LYS A 69 1.64 17.12 -1.96
C LYS A 69 1.79 16.91 -3.46
N SER A 70 2.06 15.68 -3.90
CA SER A 70 2.39 15.39 -5.30
C SER A 70 1.16 15.38 -6.22
N LEU A 71 -0.02 14.99 -5.73
CA LEU A 71 -1.24 14.88 -6.56
C LEU A 71 -2.15 16.12 -6.47
N GLY A 72 -1.81 17.11 -5.63
CA GLY A 72 -2.52 18.38 -5.55
C GLY A 72 -3.93 18.29 -4.94
N PHE A 73 -4.18 17.35 -4.02
CA PHE A 73 -5.46 17.21 -3.32
C PHE A 73 -5.64 18.24 -2.19
N VAL A 74 -5.56 19.52 -2.52
CA VAL A 74 -5.75 20.64 -1.58
C VAL A 74 -7.25 20.80 -1.27
N GLY A 75 -7.58 21.01 0.01
CA GLY A 75 -8.95 21.31 0.45
C GLY A 75 -9.93 20.13 0.46
N THR A 76 -9.52 18.91 0.08
CA THR A 76 -10.35 17.70 0.17
C THR A 76 -9.67 16.65 1.04
N PRO A 77 -10.40 15.94 1.94
CA PRO A 77 -9.83 14.82 2.67
C PRO A 77 -9.39 13.72 1.69
N LEU A 78 -8.15 13.26 1.84
CA LEU A 78 -7.59 12.13 1.09
C LEU A 78 -7.72 10.87 1.96
N ARG A 79 -8.32 9.82 1.44
CA ARG A 79 -8.48 8.55 2.16
C ARG A 79 -7.50 7.51 1.62
N LEU A 80 -6.71 6.90 2.50
CA LEU A 80 -5.88 5.75 2.16
C LEU A 80 -6.49 4.46 2.70
N LEU A 81 -6.72 3.49 1.80
CA LEU A 81 -7.22 2.16 2.15
C LEU A 81 -6.08 1.17 2.06
N TRP A 82 -5.65 0.64 3.20
CA TRP A 82 -4.56 -0.33 3.28
C TRP A 82 -5.14 -1.75 3.17
N ARG A 83 -4.91 -2.40 2.04
CA ARG A 83 -5.48 -3.72 1.70
C ARG A 83 -4.38 -4.77 1.76
N GLY A 84 -4.46 -5.66 2.75
CA GLY A 84 -3.61 -6.85 2.82
C GLY A 84 -4.04 -7.91 1.80
N LYS A 85 -3.13 -8.82 1.45
CA LYS A 85 -3.52 -10.05 0.76
C LYS A 85 -4.51 -10.83 1.62
N LYS A 86 -5.63 -11.28 1.04
CA LYS A 86 -6.58 -12.15 1.77
C LYS A 86 -5.90 -13.49 2.03
N THR A 87 -5.95 -13.98 3.27
CA THR A 87 -5.47 -15.30 3.70
C THR A 87 -5.96 -16.48 2.82
N ARG A 88 -7.07 -16.32 2.09
CA ARG A 88 -7.67 -17.37 1.24
C ARG A 88 -6.81 -17.86 0.05
N GLU A 89 -5.72 -17.18 -0.31
CA GLU A 89 -4.76 -17.67 -1.33
C GLU A 89 -3.48 -18.25 -0.72
N VAL A 90 -3.07 -17.80 0.47
CA VAL A 90 -1.80 -18.20 1.09
C VAL A 90 -1.82 -19.68 1.52
N ASP A 91 -2.99 -20.21 1.90
CA ASP A 91 -3.14 -21.64 2.17
C ASP A 91 -3.12 -22.48 0.88
N ARG A 92 -3.61 -21.93 -0.25
CA ARG A 92 -3.68 -22.69 -1.50
C ARG A 92 -2.29 -22.92 -2.09
N ASP A 93 -1.44 -21.89 -2.08
CA ASP A 93 -0.07 -21.95 -2.59
C ASP A 93 0.87 -22.78 -1.68
N ARG A 94 0.62 -22.77 -0.36
CA ARG A 94 1.36 -23.62 0.59
C ARG A 94 1.00 -25.10 0.47
N VAL A 95 -0.27 -25.41 0.17
CA VAL A 95 -0.74 -26.79 0.01
C VAL A 95 -0.29 -27.40 -1.33
N THR A 96 -0.21 -26.62 -2.41
CA THR A 96 0.33 -27.11 -3.70
C THR A 96 1.85 -27.28 -3.66
N ALA A 97 2.60 -26.39 -3.00
CA ALA A 97 4.05 -26.51 -2.90
C ALA A 97 4.50 -27.76 -2.12
N ASN A 98 3.77 -28.16 -1.07
CA ASN A 98 4.10 -29.33 -0.25
C ASN A 98 3.66 -30.67 -0.85
N ARG A 99 2.88 -30.67 -1.94
CA ARG A 99 2.47 -31.89 -2.66
C ARG A 99 3.41 -32.28 -3.80
N ALA A 100 4.26 -31.37 -4.27
CA ALA A 100 5.18 -31.61 -5.39
C ALA A 100 6.52 -32.25 -4.98
N THR A 101 6.73 -32.53 -3.69
CA THR A 101 7.97 -33.09 -3.11
C THR A 101 7.78 -34.46 -2.46
N ARG A 102 6.79 -35.24 -2.92
CA ARG A 102 6.62 -36.64 -2.52
C ARG A 102 6.46 -37.55 -3.71
#